data_AF-A0A7C4C9D2-F1
#
_entry.id   AF-A0A7C4C9D2-F1
#
_cell.length_a   1.000
_cell.length_b   1.000
_cell.length_c   1.000
_cell.angle_alpha   90.00
_cell.angle_beta   90.00
_cell.angle_gamma   90.00
#
_symmetry.space_group_name_H-M   'P 1'
#
loop_
_entity.id
_entity.type
_entity.pdbx_description
1 polymer ?
#
loop_
_entity_poly.entity_id
_entity_poly.type
_entity_poly.pdbx_seq_one_letter_code
_entity_poly.pdbx_strand_id
1 'polypeptide(L)' 'SGPAAPSGPAYQRMTTSKADATGAGFSQADQDAALRQQGEGGLTKTIRREQPRVGRNDPCPCGSGKKYKQCHGRGR' A
#
# COMPACT_ATOMS: atom_id res chain seq x y z
N SER A 1 5.84 -13.29 47.83
CA SER A 1 5.33 -12.00 47.31
C SER A 1 5.24 -12.09 45.80
N GLY A 2 4.06 -12.43 45.27
CA GLY A 2 3.83 -12.58 43.82
C GLY A 2 3.22 -11.31 43.20
N PRO A 3 3.38 -11.07 41.89
CA PRO A 3 2.85 -9.87 41.26
C PRO A 3 1.33 -9.94 41.11
N ALA A 4 0.66 -8.84 41.46
CA ALA A 4 -0.77 -8.65 41.29
C ALA A 4 -1.16 -8.67 39.81
N ALA A 5 -2.18 -9.45 39.45
CA ALA A 5 -2.77 -9.48 38.12
C ALA A 5 -3.58 -8.19 37.85
N PRO A 6 -3.63 -7.68 36.60
CA PRO A 6 -4.43 -6.51 36.26
C PRO A 6 -5.93 -6.85 36.21
N SER A 7 -6.74 -6.13 36.98
CA SER A 7 -8.20 -6.21 37.03
C SER A 7 -8.85 -5.41 35.89
N GLY A 8 -8.77 -5.91 34.66
CA GLY A 8 -9.44 -5.35 33.49
C GLY A 8 -9.76 -6.45 32.46
N PRO A 9 -10.73 -6.26 31.55
CA PRO A 9 -11.06 -7.29 30.57
C PRO A 9 -9.85 -7.52 29.67
N ALA A 10 -9.29 -8.73 29.73
CA ALA A 10 -8.22 -9.17 28.87
C ALA A 10 -8.72 -9.13 27.42
N TYR A 11 -8.37 -8.09 26.67
CA TYR A 11 -8.63 -8.08 25.24
C TYR A 11 -7.73 -9.14 24.61
N GLN A 12 -8.34 -10.25 24.22
CA GLN A 12 -7.64 -11.38 23.65
C GLN A 12 -7.02 -10.94 22.31
N ARG A 13 -5.68 -11.03 22.20
CA ARG A 13 -5.01 -10.86 20.91
C ARG A 13 -5.43 -12.03 20.02
N MET A 14 -6.25 -11.79 19.01
CA MET A 14 -6.52 -12.77 17.97
C MET A 14 -5.24 -12.91 17.14
N THR A 15 -4.44 -13.94 17.43
CA THR A 15 -3.37 -14.36 16.53
C THR A 15 -4.06 -15.08 15.38
N THR A 16 -4.35 -14.37 14.29
CA THR A 16 -4.83 -14.99 13.06
C THR A 16 -3.71 -15.86 12.51
N SER A 17 -3.72 -17.12 12.94
CA SER A 17 -2.88 -18.15 12.39
C SER A 17 -3.32 -18.33 10.94
N LYS A 18 -2.36 -18.42 10.03
CA LYS A 18 -2.58 -18.51 8.57
C LYS A 18 -3.54 -19.64 8.14
N ALA A 19 -3.85 -20.57 9.04
CA ALA A 19 -4.80 -21.66 8.85
C ALA A 19 -6.28 -21.22 8.85
N ASP A 20 -6.66 -20.14 9.54
CA ASP A 20 -8.07 -19.70 9.64
C ASP A 20 -8.46 -18.69 8.54
N ALA A 21 -7.52 -18.33 7.66
CA ALA A 21 -7.72 -17.37 6.57
C ALA A 21 -8.35 -17.97 5.30
N THR A 22 -8.85 -19.22 5.35
CA THR A 22 -9.71 -19.79 4.30
C THR A 22 -11.16 -19.42 4.59
N GLY A 23 -11.44 -18.12 4.70
CA GLY A 23 -12.80 -17.59 4.70
C GLY A 23 -13.47 -17.87 3.36
N ALA A 24 -14.72 -18.33 3.41
CA ALA A 24 -15.55 -18.69 2.27
C ALA A 24 -15.45 -17.69 1.10
N GLY A 25 -15.08 -18.17 -0.10
CA GLY A 25 -15.25 -17.40 -1.33
C GLY A 25 -14.28 -17.60 -2.49
N PHE A 26 -13.25 -18.44 -2.39
CA PHE A 26 -12.42 -18.78 -3.56
C PHE A 26 -11.94 -20.23 -3.46
N SER A 27 -12.56 -21.13 -4.22
CA SER A 27 -12.19 -22.53 -4.31
C SER A 27 -10.76 -22.65 -4.84
N GLN A 28 -10.04 -23.72 -4.47
CA GLN A 28 -8.75 -24.05 -5.10
C GLN A 28 -8.87 -24.17 -6.63
N ALA A 29 -10.02 -24.62 -7.14
CA ALA A 29 -10.33 -24.63 -8.58
C ALA A 29 -10.40 -23.22 -9.18
N ASP A 30 -10.93 -22.23 -8.44
CA ASP A 30 -11.00 -20.83 -8.87
C ASP A 30 -9.60 -20.20 -8.88
N GLN A 31 -8.72 -20.62 -7.96
CA GLN A 31 -7.33 -20.20 -7.92
C GLN A 31 -6.54 -20.74 -9.14
N ASP A 32 -6.76 -22.00 -9.53
CA ASP A 32 -6.11 -22.60 -10.71
C ASP A 32 -6.60 -21.94 -12.01
N ALA A 33 -7.89 -21.61 -12.10
CA ALA A 33 -8.47 -20.85 -13.21
C ALA A 33 -7.89 -19.42 -13.30
N ALA A 34 -7.70 -18.74 -12.17
CA ALA A 34 -7.09 -17.42 -12.13
C ALA A 34 -5.61 -17.43 -12.55
N LEU A 35 -4.86 -18.51 -12.23
CA LEU A 35 -3.48 -18.66 -12.66
C LEU A 35 -3.37 -18.86 -14.19
N ARG A 36 -4.32 -19.57 -14.80
CA ARG A 36 -4.39 -19.75 -16.27
C ARG A 36 -4.69 -18.46 -17.03
N GLN A 37 -5.34 -17.49 -16.40
CA GLN A 37 -5.60 -16.16 -16.99
C GLN A 37 -4.39 -15.22 -16.94
N GLN A 38 -3.28 -15.61 -16.29
CA GLN A 38 -2.05 -14.82 -16.24
C GLN A 38 -1.15 -15.02 -17.49
N GLY A 39 -1.75 -15.42 -18.60
CA GLY A 39 -1.15 -15.21 -19.90
C GLY A 39 -1.28 -13.73 -20.26
N GLU A 40 -0.19 -13.13 -20.71
CA GLU A 40 -0.21 -11.84 -21.43
C GLU A 40 -0.27 -10.57 -20.56
N GLY A 41 0.50 -10.58 -19.47
CA GLY A 41 1.04 -9.33 -18.90
C GLY A 41 2.07 -8.72 -19.86
N GLY A 42 1.60 -8.12 -20.95
CA GLY A 42 2.43 -7.45 -21.95
C GLY A 42 3.43 -6.51 -21.26
N LEU A 43 4.68 -6.56 -21.75
CA LEU A 43 5.85 -5.79 -21.33
C LEU A 43 5.61 -4.27 -21.42
N THR A 44 4.71 -3.73 -20.61
CA THR A 44 4.64 -2.31 -20.35
C THR A 44 5.90 -1.98 -19.55
N LYS A 45 6.95 -1.56 -20.26
CA LYS A 45 8.18 -1.07 -19.64
C LYS A 45 7.76 0.10 -18.75
N THR A 46 7.72 -0.13 -17.44
CA THR A 46 7.45 0.92 -16.48
C THR A 46 8.56 1.94 -16.61
N ILE A 47 8.26 3.11 -17.19
CA ILE A 47 9.23 4.21 -17.26
C ILE A 47 9.55 4.61 -15.82
N ARG A 48 10.75 4.23 -15.38
CA ARG A 48 11.31 4.71 -14.13
C ARG A 48 11.76 6.13 -14.38
N ARG A 49 11.12 7.10 -13.72
CA ARG A 49 11.60 8.48 -13.72
C ARG A 49 12.96 8.49 -13.00
N GLU A 50 14.03 8.82 -13.72
CA GLU A 50 15.35 9.01 -13.13
C GLU A 50 15.39 10.25 -12.22
N GLN A 51 14.53 11.22 -12.52
CA GLN A 51 14.47 12.49 -11.79
C GLN A 51 13.55 12.40 -10.55
N PRO A 52 13.97 12.97 -9.40
CA PRO A 52 13.13 13.05 -8.22
C PRO A 52 11.88 13.89 -8.49
N ARG A 53 10.74 13.48 -7.90
CA ARG A 53 9.51 14.27 -8.01
C ARG A 53 9.69 15.59 -7.26
N VAL A 54 9.40 16.71 -7.92
CA VAL A 54 9.39 18.04 -7.26
C VAL A 54 8.36 18.03 -6.13
N GLY A 55 8.83 18.25 -4.90
CA GLY A 55 8.00 18.37 -3.72
C GLY A 55 7.16 19.64 -3.77
N ARG A 56 6.00 19.65 -3.10
CA ARG A 56 5.11 20.83 -3.10
C ARG A 56 5.79 22.10 -2.57
N ASN A 57 6.78 21.98 -1.69
CA ASN A 57 7.45 23.12 -1.08
C ASN A 57 8.72 23.57 -1.81
N ASP A 58 9.23 22.78 -2.76
CA ASP A 58 10.44 23.09 -3.53
C ASP A 58 10.23 24.30 -4.45
N PRO A 59 11.32 24.98 -4.87
CA PRO A 59 11.24 26.00 -5.90
C PRO A 59 10.61 25.45 -7.18
N CYS A 60 9.71 26.23 -7.80
CA CYS A 60 9.09 25.82 -9.06
C CYS A 60 10.16 25.71 -10.16
N PRO A 61 10.22 24.59 -10.91
CA PRO A 61 11.17 24.41 -12.01
C PRO A 61 10.93 25.38 -13.19
N CYS A 62 9.82 26.11 -13.16
CA CYS A 62 9.45 27.15 -14.12
C CYS A 62 10.21 28.48 -13.96
N GLY A 63 11.10 28.60 -12.96
CA GLY A 63 11.90 29.82 -12.74
C GLY A 63 11.13 31.01 -12.15
N SER A 64 9.87 30.82 -11.72
CA SER A 64 9.04 31.91 -11.19
C SER A 64 9.43 32.41 -9.79
N GLY A 65 10.41 31.79 -9.13
CA GLY A 65 10.78 32.08 -7.74
C GLY A 65 9.74 31.64 -6.69
N LYS A 66 8.59 31.10 -7.12
CA LYS A 66 7.50 30.64 -6.24
C LYS A 66 7.69 29.17 -5.85
N LYS A 67 7.16 28.78 -4.69
CA LYS A 67 7.08 27.36 -4.29
C LYS A 67 6.19 26.60 -5.27
N TYR A 68 6.51 25.33 -5.55
CA TYR A 68 5.79 24.51 -6.53
C TYR A 68 4.27 24.47 -6.25
N LYS A 69 3.86 24.34 -4.98
CA LYS A 69 2.44 24.38 -4.56
C LYS A 69 1.69 25.68 -4.87
N GLN A 70 2.41 26.78 -5.05
CA GLN A 70 1.84 28.10 -5.36
C GLN A 70 1.91 28.41 -6.87
N CYS A 71 2.44 27.50 -7.66
CA CYS A 71 2.61 27.64 -9.10
C CYS A 71 2.03 26.40 -9.81
N HIS A 72 2.87 25.57 -10.44
CA HIS A 72 2.46 24.39 -11.21
C HIS A 72 1.89 23.23 -10.36
N GLY A 73 2.00 23.32 -9.03
CA GLY A 73 1.38 22.40 -8.08
C GLY A 73 0.13 22.95 -7.40
N ARG A 74 -0.44 24.04 -7.92
CA ARG A 74 -1.70 24.59 -7.42
C ARG A 74 -2.85 23.75 -7.98
N GLY A 75 -3.53 22.98 -7.12
CA GLY A 75 -4.72 22.19 -7.49
C GLY A 75 -4.54 20.66 -7.51
N ARG A 76 -3.38 20.15 -7.12
CA ARG A 76 -3.15 18.72 -6.85
C ARG A 76 -2.59 18.56 -5.45
#